data_AF-A0A328AC96-F1
#
_entry.id   AF-A0A328AC96-F1
#
_cell.length_a   1.000
_cell.length_b   1.000
_cell.length_c   1.000
_cell.angle_alpha   90.00
_cell.angle_beta   90.00
_cell.angle_gamma   90.00
#
_symmetry.space_group_name_H-M   'P 1'
#
loop_
_entity.id
_entity.type
_entity.pdbx_description
1 polymer ?
#
loop_
_entity_poly.entity_id
_entity_poly.type
_entity_poly.pdbx_seq_one_letter_code
_entity_poly.pdbx_strand_id
1 'polypeptide(L)'
;MAEVDFERRLERMFQDIPAFPDAGEFAERIERRLDRGWATRRWLIGAAGVVGGVLGASQLIMSNVFQRVESAEGSARLLSSSLSQVAPQASLIPDLSAGSGIVWAAMGVAIVMMGFVLTRVIEEI
;
A
#
# COMPACT_ATOMS: atom_id res chain seq x y z
N MET A 1 25.36 -62.81 -12.09
CA MET A 1 23.94 -62.40 -12.00
C MET A 1 23.55 -61.91 -10.60
N ALA A 2 24.23 -62.32 -9.52
CA ALA A 2 23.91 -61.89 -8.15
C ALA A 2 24.04 -60.36 -7.87
N GLU A 3 24.96 -59.67 -8.55
CA GLU A 3 25.16 -58.22 -8.41
C GLU A 3 23.91 -57.40 -8.83
N VAL A 4 23.28 -57.79 -9.94
CA VAL A 4 22.14 -57.06 -10.54
C VAL A 4 20.90 -57.14 -9.65
N ASP A 5 20.70 -58.27 -8.97
CA ASP A 5 19.57 -58.43 -8.04
C ASP A 5 19.81 -57.68 -6.72
N PHE A 6 21.07 -57.53 -6.30
CA PHE A 6 21.45 -56.71 -5.15
C PHE A 6 21.26 -55.22 -5.42
N GLU A 7 21.72 -54.74 -6.58
CA GLU A 7 21.54 -53.35 -7.03
C GLU A 7 20.05 -52.99 -7.15
N ARG A 8 19.23 -53.84 -7.76
CA ARG A 8 17.77 -53.63 -7.83
C ARG A 8 17.08 -53.60 -6.48
N ARG A 9 17.58 -54.38 -5.50
CA ARG A 9 17.02 -54.41 -4.15
C ARG A 9 17.43 -53.17 -3.35
N LEU A 10 18.66 -52.70 -3.51
CA LEU A 10 19.11 -51.41 -2.97
C LEU A 10 18.31 -50.26 -3.57
N GLU A 11 18.17 -50.23 -4.89
CA GLU A 11 17.42 -49.18 -5.57
C GLU A 11 15.98 -49.13 -5.07
N ARG A 12 15.30 -50.28 -4.93
CA ARG A 12 13.96 -50.32 -4.35
C ARG A 12 13.92 -49.85 -2.88
N MET A 13 14.93 -50.16 -2.08
CA MET A 13 15.03 -49.73 -0.68
C MET A 13 15.33 -48.22 -0.53
N PHE A 14 16.01 -47.61 -1.50
CA PHE A 14 16.26 -46.17 -1.55
C PHE A 14 15.16 -45.38 -2.27
N GLN A 15 14.32 -46.02 -3.09
CA GLN A 15 13.13 -45.39 -3.68
C GLN A 15 12.01 -45.19 -2.66
N ASP A 16 11.82 -46.16 -1.75
CA ASP A 16 10.95 -46.01 -0.59
C ASP A 16 11.71 -45.32 0.54
N ILE A 17 11.92 -44.01 0.43
CA ILE A 17 12.42 -43.20 1.55
C ILE A 17 11.42 -43.36 2.69
N PRO A 18 11.79 -43.99 3.82
CA PRO A 18 10.87 -44.16 4.92
C PRO A 18 10.53 -42.77 5.45
N ALA A 19 9.26 -42.39 5.35
CA ALA A 19 8.78 -41.15 5.95
C ALA A 19 9.11 -41.20 7.45
N PHE A 20 9.66 -40.10 7.96
CA PHE A 20 9.88 -39.99 9.39
C PHE A 20 8.54 -40.17 10.11
N PRO A 21 8.49 -40.95 11.21
CA PRO A 21 7.25 -41.26 11.90
C PRO A 21 6.52 -40.01 12.44
N ASP A 22 7.23 -38.90 12.60
CA ASP A 22 6.73 -37.60 13.05
C ASP A 22 6.59 -36.56 11.92
N ALA A 23 6.77 -36.95 10.64
CA ALA A 23 6.76 -36.03 9.51
C ALA A 23 5.47 -35.18 9.43
N GLY A 24 4.32 -35.79 9.76
CA GLY A 24 3.03 -35.08 9.82
C GLY A 24 2.97 -34.04 10.94
N GLU A 25 3.38 -34.39 12.15
CA GLU A 25 3.41 -33.45 13.29
C GLU A 25 4.41 -32.30 13.05
N PHE A 26 5.55 -32.62 12.42
CA PHE A 26 6.54 -31.63 12.04
C PHE A 26 5.99 -30.63 11.02
N ALA A 27 5.33 -31.13 9.96
CA ALA A 27 4.70 -30.28 8.95
C ALA A 27 3.65 -29.36 9.55
N GLU A 28 2.73 -29.90 10.35
CA GLU A 28 1.65 -29.13 10.98
C GLU A 28 2.19 -28.07 11.96
N ARG A 29 3.33 -28.34 12.61
CA ARG A 29 4.01 -27.37 13.48
C ARG A 29 4.65 -26.24 12.67
N ILE A 30 5.24 -26.55 11.52
CA ILE A 30 5.83 -25.56 10.62
C ILE A 30 4.74 -24.67 10.01
N GLU A 31 3.67 -25.26 9.50
CA GLU A 31 2.54 -24.52 8.92
C GLU A 31 1.97 -23.52 9.93
N ARG A 32 1.66 -23.97 11.16
CA ARG A 32 1.17 -23.09 12.23
C ARG A 32 2.12 -21.93 12.56
N ARG A 33 3.44 -22.16 12.51
CA ARG A 33 4.43 -21.08 12.75
C ARG A 33 4.51 -20.13 11.57
N LEU A 34 4.45 -20.65 10.35
CA LEU A 34 4.52 -19.88 9.12
C LEU A 34 3.29 -18.97 8.98
N ASP A 35 2.09 -19.51 9.20
CA ASP A 35 0.84 -18.76 9.18
C ASP A 35 0.84 -17.61 10.18
N ARG A 36 1.30 -17.87 11.40
CA ARG A 36 1.37 -16.85 12.45
C ARG A 36 2.38 -15.75 12.09
N GLY A 37 3.54 -16.13 11.55
CA GLY A 37 4.55 -15.18 11.08
C GLY A 37 4.06 -14.33 9.91
N TRP A 38 3.37 -14.95 8.97
CA TRP A 38 2.76 -14.31 7.81
C TRP A 38 1.67 -13.32 8.21
N ALA A 39 0.71 -13.74 9.03
CA ALA A 39 -0.38 -12.90 9.52
C ALA A 39 0.15 -11.68 10.28
N THR A 40 1.17 -11.87 11.13
CA THR A 40 1.79 -10.78 11.90
C THR A 40 2.44 -9.76 10.99
N ARG A 41 3.24 -10.20 10.00
CA ARG A 41 3.88 -9.30 9.03
C ARG A 41 2.85 -8.54 8.20
N ARG A 42 1.79 -9.23 7.76
CA ARG A 42 0.72 -8.61 6.98
C ARG A 42 0.00 -7.52 7.77
N TRP A 43 -0.33 -7.79 9.02
CA TRP A 43 -0.93 -6.79 9.91
C TRP A 43 0.00 -5.61 10.19
N LEU A 44 1.28 -5.86 10.44
CA LEU A 44 2.26 -4.80 10.66
C LEU A 44 2.41 -3.88 9.44
N ILE A 45 2.56 -4.46 8.24
CA ILE A 45 2.69 -3.69 7.00
C ILE A 45 1.39 -2.92 6.72
N GLY A 46 0.23 -3.55 6.90
CA GLY A 46 -1.06 -2.88 6.76
C GLY A 46 -1.24 -1.71 7.72
N ALA A 47 -0.98 -1.93 9.02
CA ALA A 47 -1.07 -0.90 10.04
C ALA A 47 -0.09 0.25 9.79
N ALA A 48 1.16 -0.06 9.43
CA ALA A 48 2.16 0.95 9.09
C ALA A 48 1.73 1.78 7.87
N GLY A 49 1.15 1.14 6.84
CA GLY A 49 0.62 1.83 5.67
C GLY A 49 -0.52 2.78 6.02
N VAL A 50 -1.47 2.35 6.86
CA VAL A 50 -2.58 3.20 7.32
C VAL A 50 -2.07 4.39 8.13
N VAL A 51 -1.18 4.16 9.10
CA VAL A 51 -0.61 5.22 9.93
C VAL A 51 0.19 6.21 9.07
N GLY A 52 1.04 5.72 8.18
CA GLY A 52 1.80 6.55 7.25
C GLY A 52 0.90 7.36 6.31
N GLY A 53 -0.17 6.75 5.81
CA GLY A 53 -1.16 7.43 4.96
C GLY A 53 -1.89 8.55 5.69
N VAL A 54 -2.33 8.32 6.94
CA VAL A 54 -3.00 9.32 7.77
C VAL A 54 -2.06 10.48 8.09
N LEU A 55 -0.83 10.18 8.51
CA LEU A 55 0.17 11.21 8.81
C LEU A 55 0.52 12.03 7.56
N GLY A 56 0.75 11.39 6.42
CA GLY A 56 1.02 12.08 5.15
C GLY A 56 -0.14 12.98 4.71
N ALA A 57 -1.38 12.47 4.75
CA ALA A 57 -2.58 13.25 4.43
C ALA A 57 -2.75 14.45 5.38
N SER A 58 -2.51 14.26 6.69
CA SER A 58 -2.61 15.34 7.68
C SER A 58 -1.60 16.46 7.45
N GLN A 59 -0.37 16.13 7.06
CA GLN A 59 0.66 17.13 6.75
C GLN A 59 0.29 17.96 5.52
N LEU A 60 -0.29 17.32 4.49
CA LEU A 60 -0.77 18.01 3.30
C LEU A 60 -1.96 18.93 3.59
N ILE A 61 -2.86 18.54 4.50
CA ILE A 61 -3.98 19.41 4.90
C ILE A 61 -3.46 20.61 5.69
N MET A 62 -2.55 20.39 6.65
CA MET A 62 -2.01 21.46 7.50
C MET A 62 -1.23 22.50 6.70
N SER A 63 -0.41 22.08 5.73
CA SER A 63 0.39 23.01 4.90
C SER A 63 -0.49 23.92 4.04
N ASN A 64 -1.57 23.37 3.47
CA ASN A 64 -2.52 24.15 2.68
C ASN A 64 -3.33 25.15 3.50
N VAL A 65 -3.60 24.87 4.78
CA VAL A 65 -4.35 25.78 5.67
C VAL A 65 -3.48 26.94 6.14
N PHE A 66 -2.23 26.70 6.56
CA PHE A 66 -1.32 27.78 6.94
C PHE A 66 -1.02 28.73 5.78
N GLN A 67 -0.78 28.18 4.59
CA GLN A 67 -0.53 28.98 3.39
C GLN A 67 -1.78 29.79 2.96
N ARG A 68 -3.00 29.28 3.21
CA ARG A 68 -4.25 30.04 2.99
C ARG A 68 -4.48 31.15 4.01
N VAL A 69 -4.07 30.99 5.28
CA VAL A 69 -4.24 32.03 6.29
C VAL A 69 -3.26 33.18 6.06
N GLU A 70 -2.01 32.90 5.75
CA GLU A 70 -1.00 33.92 5.44
C GLU A 70 -1.31 34.66 4.13
N SER A 71 -1.80 33.95 3.11
CA SER A 71 -2.27 34.58 1.87
C SER A 71 -3.60 35.31 2.03
N ALA A 72 -4.49 34.95 2.96
CA ALA A 72 -5.74 35.68 3.19
C ALA A 72 -5.50 37.05 3.83
N GLU A 73 -4.54 37.17 4.76
CA GLU A 73 -4.18 38.47 5.35
C GLU A 73 -3.49 39.40 4.34
N GLY A 74 -2.62 38.86 3.47
CA GLY A 74 -2.02 39.61 2.36
C GLY A 74 -3.01 39.94 1.23
N SER A 75 -3.91 39.00 0.90
CA SER A 75 -4.91 39.15 -0.16
C SER A 75 -6.02 40.12 0.23
N ALA A 76 -6.44 40.21 1.49
CA ALA A 76 -7.46 41.19 1.89
C ALA A 76 -7.01 42.64 1.62
N ARG A 77 -5.74 42.95 1.88
CA ARG A 77 -5.14 44.28 1.64
C ARG A 77 -4.85 44.54 0.16
N LEU A 78 -4.47 43.50 -0.59
CA LEU A 78 -4.21 43.60 -2.03
C LEU A 78 -5.50 43.55 -2.87
N LEU A 79 -6.55 42.86 -2.42
CA LEU A 79 -7.89 42.88 -3.02
C LEU A 79 -8.56 44.23 -2.80
N SER A 80 -8.46 44.87 -1.63
CA SER A 80 -9.02 46.22 -1.45
C SER A 80 -8.33 47.26 -2.35
N SER A 81 -7.02 47.09 -2.59
CA SER A 81 -6.24 47.95 -3.50
C SER A 81 -6.40 47.58 -4.98
N SER A 82 -6.71 46.32 -5.33
CA SER A 82 -6.92 45.88 -6.72
C SER A 82 -8.37 46.02 -7.18
N LEU A 83 -9.36 45.85 -6.29
CA LEU A 83 -10.78 45.98 -6.61
C LEU A 83 -11.16 47.41 -6.99
N SER A 84 -10.40 48.40 -6.52
CA SER A 84 -10.53 49.80 -6.92
C SER A 84 -9.84 50.13 -8.27
N GLN A 85 -9.04 49.21 -8.82
CA GLN A 85 -8.31 49.39 -10.09
C GLN A 85 -8.75 48.45 -11.24
N VAL A 86 -9.49 47.37 -10.96
CA VAL A 86 -9.83 46.34 -11.98
C VAL A 86 -11.34 46.18 -12.17
N ALA A 87 -12.01 47.28 -12.46
CA ALA A 87 -13.23 47.28 -13.26
C ALA A 87 -12.84 47.96 -14.57
N PRO A 88 -12.36 47.27 -15.65
CA PRO A 88 -13.03 46.12 -16.25
C PRO A 88 -12.10 45.27 -17.17
N GLN A 89 -11.37 44.25 -16.71
CA GLN A 89 -10.64 43.36 -17.65
C GLN A 89 -10.04 42.15 -16.91
N ALA A 90 -10.73 41.01 -16.90
CA ALA A 90 -10.11 39.70 -16.64
C ALA A 90 -11.05 38.54 -17.00
N SER A 91 -11.54 38.55 -18.23
CA SER A 91 -11.71 37.28 -18.94
C SER A 91 -10.32 36.69 -19.19
N LEU A 92 -10.16 35.36 -19.05
CA LEU A 92 -9.12 34.51 -19.68
C LEU A 92 -7.88 34.06 -18.86
N ILE A 93 -7.99 33.56 -17.64
CA ILE A 93 -7.01 32.57 -17.13
C ILE A 93 -7.73 31.53 -16.25
N PRO A 94 -7.87 30.26 -16.67
CA PRO A 94 -8.18 29.19 -15.75
C PRO A 94 -6.95 29.02 -14.85
N ASP A 95 -7.06 29.56 -13.64
CA ASP A 95 -6.11 29.34 -12.57
C ASP A 95 -6.05 27.83 -12.29
N LEU A 96 -5.03 27.17 -12.84
CA LEU A 96 -4.64 25.81 -12.50
C LEU A 96 -4.10 25.85 -11.07
N SER A 97 -5.03 26.03 -10.13
CA SER A 97 -4.73 26.14 -8.73
C SER A 97 -3.92 24.92 -8.32
N ALA A 98 -2.81 25.16 -7.61
CA ALA A 98 -1.91 24.14 -7.09
C ALA A 98 -2.61 23.06 -6.23
N GLY A 99 -3.89 23.25 -5.87
CA GLY A 99 -4.72 22.25 -5.21
C GLY A 99 -5.39 21.22 -6.12
N SER A 100 -5.65 21.53 -7.40
CA SER A 100 -6.37 20.61 -8.30
C SER A 100 -5.54 19.37 -8.67
N GLY A 101 -4.24 19.55 -8.94
CA GLY A 101 -3.33 18.45 -9.25
C GLY A 101 -3.14 17.48 -8.08
N ILE A 102 -3.18 17.98 -6.84
CA ILE A 102 -3.06 17.16 -5.63
C ILE A 102 -4.31 16.31 -5.43
N VAL A 103 -5.51 16.85 -5.71
CA VAL A 103 -6.76 16.08 -5.64
C VAL A 103 -6.77 14.97 -6.68
N TRP A 104 -6.37 15.25 -7.92
CA TRP A 104 -6.25 14.21 -8.95
C TRP A 104 -5.20 13.14 -8.63
N ALA A 105 -4.05 13.55 -8.08
CA ALA A 105 -3.02 12.61 -7.63
C ALA A 105 -3.51 11.72 -6.47
N ALA A 106 -4.17 12.31 -5.46
CA ALA A 106 -4.77 11.57 -4.35
C ALA A 106 -5.86 10.59 -4.82
N MET A 107 -6.67 11.01 -5.79
CA MET A 107 -7.72 10.17 -6.39
C MET A 107 -7.12 9.00 -7.19
N GLY A 108 -6.03 9.24 -7.93
CA GLY A 108 -5.28 8.19 -8.62
C GLY A 108 -4.72 7.15 -7.65
N VAL A 109 -4.09 7.58 -6.55
CA VAL A 109 -3.58 6.68 -5.50
C VAL A 109 -4.72 5.90 -4.83
N ALA A 110 -5.85 6.55 -4.54
CA ALA A 110 -7.01 5.90 -3.96
C ALA A 110 -7.57 4.78 -4.84
N ILE A 111 -7.64 5.01 -6.16
CA ILE A 111 -8.09 3.99 -7.12
C ILE A 111 -7.13 2.79 -7.15
N VAL A 112 -5.81 3.04 -7.17
CA VAL A 112 -4.81 1.96 -7.14
C VAL A 112 -4.91 1.14 -5.86
N MET A 113 -5.07 1.80 -4.70
CA MET A 113 -5.26 1.14 -3.41
C MET A 113 -6.56 0.31 -3.38
N MET A 114 -7.66 0.86 -3.90
CA MET A 114 -8.95 0.16 -3.99
C MET A 114 -8.83 -1.10 -4.86
N GLY A 115 -8.15 -1.01 -6.00
CA GLY A 115 -7.88 -2.16 -6.87
C GLY A 115 -7.04 -3.22 -6.18
N PHE A 116 -5.98 -2.83 -5.48
CA PHE A 116 -5.15 -3.76 -4.72
C PHE A 116 -5.94 -4.49 -3.62
N VAL A 117 -6.79 -3.78 -2.88
CA VAL A 117 -7.65 -4.37 -1.84
C VAL A 117 -8.65 -5.35 -2.44
N LEU A 118 -9.31 -4.99 -3.55
CA LEU A 118 -10.27 -5.86 -4.23
C LEU A 118 -9.61 -7.15 -4.73
N THR A 119 -8.46 -7.06 -5.40
CA THR A 119 -7.71 -8.24 -5.85
C THR A 119 -7.34 -9.14 -4.68
N ARG A 120 -6.96 -8.55 -3.54
CA ARG A 120 -6.62 -9.31 -2.33
C ARG A 120 -7.81 -10.01 -1.70
N VAL A 121 -8.98 -9.38 -1.67
CA VAL A 121 -10.21 -10.01 -1.16
C VAL A 121 -10.60 -11.20 -2.03
N ILE A 122 -10.43 -11.11 -3.34
CA ILE A 122 -10.72 -12.20 -4.27
C ILE A 122 -9.76 -13.39 -4.09
N GLU A 123 -8.48 -13.14 -3.80
CA GLU A 123 -7.51 -14.21 -3.51
C GLU A 123 -7.77 -14.93 -2.17
N GLU A 124 -8.48 -14.30 -1.23
CA GLU A 124 -8.74 -14.85 0.11
C GLU A 124 -10.10 -15.57 0.25
N ILE A 125 -10.98 -15.47 -0.75
CA ILE A 125 -12.28 -16.16 -0.81
C ILE A 125 -12.14 -17.42 -1.66
#